data_AF-A0A1B3Z7M1-F1
#
_entry.id   AF-A0A1B3Z7M1-F1
#
_cell.length_a   1.000
_cell.length_b   1.000
_cell.length_c   1.000
_cell.angle_alpha   90.00
_cell.angle_beta   90.00
_cell.angle_gamma   90.00
#
_symmetry.space_group_name_H-M   'P 1'
#
loop_
_entity.id
_entity.type
_entity.pdbx_description
1 polymer ?
#
loop_
_entity_poly.entity_id
_entity_poly.type
_entity_poly.pdbx_seq_one_letter_code
_entity_poly.pdbx_strand_id
1 'polypeptide(L)'
;MTPPDAPAAGETAHFRALENLYAAAPINRLFESRLEIPEPGVARIHFEIDERYFHAGGAAHGTSYFKMLDDAAFYAANSLVSDRFLLTTAFNLLLTKPLRSGPVIAEGRWISGQRRVFVAEARLIDESGEEAARGTGTFMRSRIALAGLPGYRAA
;
A
#
# COMPACT_ATOMS: atom_id res chain seq x y z
N MET A 1 -23.31 -7.42 -10.77
CA MET A 1 -22.03 -6.74 -10.54
C MET A 1 -21.35 -6.64 -11.89
N THR A 2 -21.49 -5.49 -12.55
CA THR A 2 -20.87 -5.25 -13.86
C THR A 2 -19.36 -5.16 -13.64
N PRO A 3 -18.51 -5.80 -14.47
CA PRO A 3 -17.07 -5.59 -14.38
C PRO A 3 -16.77 -4.10 -14.53
N PRO A 4 -15.80 -3.53 -13.78
CA PRO A 4 -15.41 -2.15 -14.01
C PRO A 4 -14.88 -2.00 -15.44
N ASP A 5 -15.28 -0.91 -16.11
CA ASP A 5 -14.75 -0.52 -17.42
C ASP A 5 -13.23 -0.40 -17.34
N ALA A 6 -12.53 -0.74 -18.43
CA ALA A 6 -11.09 -0.60 -18.49
C ALA A 6 -10.65 0.84 -18.13
N PRO A 7 -9.61 1.02 -17.31
CA PRO A 7 -9.22 2.33 -16.79
C PRO A 7 -8.93 3.28 -17.95
N ALA A 8 -9.45 4.52 -17.86
CA ALA A 8 -9.17 5.55 -18.85
C ALA A 8 -7.66 5.78 -18.95
N ALA A 9 -7.15 6.19 -20.12
CA ALA A 9 -5.70 6.32 -20.35
C ALA A 9 -4.97 7.18 -19.29
N GLY A 10 -5.62 8.24 -18.79
CA GLY A 10 -5.08 9.10 -17.73
C GLY A 10 -5.04 8.43 -16.34
N GLU A 11 -5.97 7.53 -16.05
CA GLU A 11 -6.01 6.76 -14.81
C GLU A 11 -4.91 5.69 -14.80
N THR A 12 -4.73 4.97 -15.91
CA THR A 12 -3.61 4.04 -16.05
C THR A 12 -2.27 4.76 -15.87
N ALA A 13 -2.09 5.95 -16.46
CA ALA A 13 -0.88 6.75 -16.28
C ALA A 13 -0.67 7.18 -14.82
N HIS A 14 -1.76 7.53 -14.10
CA HIS A 14 -1.71 7.85 -12.68
C HIS A 14 -1.23 6.64 -11.84
N PHE A 15 -1.71 5.43 -12.14
CA PHE A 15 -1.31 4.22 -11.43
C PHE A 15 0.19 3.93 -11.62
N ARG A 16 0.69 3.98 -12.86
CA ARG A 16 2.12 3.81 -13.14
C ARG A 16 2.97 4.89 -12.47
N ALA A 17 2.48 6.12 -12.39
CA ALA A 17 3.13 7.20 -11.66
C ALA A 17 3.21 6.93 -10.14
N LEU A 18 2.16 6.38 -9.52
CA LEU A 18 2.18 6.00 -8.11
C LEU A 18 3.11 4.81 -7.84
N GLU A 19 3.17 3.83 -8.74
CA GLU A 19 4.12 2.70 -8.65
C GLU A 19 5.58 3.18 -8.73
N ASN A 20 5.88 4.12 -9.62
CA ASN A 20 7.20 4.73 -9.70
C ASN A 20 7.52 5.60 -8.46
N LEU A 21 6.52 6.32 -7.92
CA LEU A 21 6.66 7.08 -6.69
C LEU A 21 7.00 6.16 -5.51
N TYR A 22 6.32 5.02 -5.40
CA TYR A 22 6.64 3.99 -4.42
C TYR A 22 8.08 3.51 -4.59
N ALA A 23 8.46 3.06 -5.79
CA ALA A 23 9.82 2.56 -6.05
C ALA A 23 10.91 3.60 -5.74
N ALA A 24 10.64 4.88 -5.93
CA ALA A 24 11.57 5.97 -5.65
C ALA A 24 11.71 6.32 -4.16
N ALA A 25 10.76 5.93 -3.31
CA ALA A 25 10.75 6.29 -1.90
C ALA A 25 11.95 5.67 -1.16
N PRO A 26 12.79 6.46 -0.46
CA PRO A 26 14.00 5.94 0.19
C PRO A 26 13.76 4.80 1.19
N ILE A 27 12.61 4.80 1.86
CA ILE A 27 12.23 3.74 2.81
C ILE A 27 12.13 2.36 2.15
N ASN A 28 11.79 2.30 0.86
CA ASN A 28 11.66 1.03 0.14
C ASN A 28 13.01 0.41 -0.20
N ARG A 29 14.13 1.12 0.00
CA ARG A 29 15.46 0.49 -0.06
C ARG A 29 15.71 -0.48 1.10
N LEU A 30 14.95 -0.36 2.18
CA LEU A 30 15.04 -1.25 3.32
C LEU A 30 14.20 -2.52 3.13
N PHE A 31 13.26 -2.54 2.18
CA PHE A 31 12.30 -3.62 2.00
C PHE A 31 12.21 -4.05 0.53
N GLU A 32 12.54 -5.31 0.25
CA GLU A 32 12.37 -5.89 -1.09
C GLU A 32 10.88 -5.99 -1.41
N SER A 33 10.38 -5.02 -2.16
CA SER A 33 8.95 -4.82 -2.36
C SER A 33 8.60 -4.13 -3.68
N ARG A 34 7.45 -4.48 -4.26
CA ARG A 34 6.91 -3.90 -5.48
C ARG A 34 5.42 -3.63 -5.34
N LEU A 35 5.01 -2.40 -5.62
CA LEU A 35 3.62 -2.00 -5.71
C LEU A 35 3.03 -2.30 -7.10
N GLU A 36 1.78 -2.75 -7.11
CA GLU A 36 0.91 -2.88 -8.26
C GLU A 36 -0.44 -2.24 -7.91
N ILE A 37 -0.98 -1.39 -8.80
CA ILE A 37 -2.33 -0.83 -8.69
C ILE A 37 -3.15 -1.38 -9.86
N PRO A 38 -3.91 -2.46 -9.65
CA PRO A 38 -4.65 -3.12 -10.74
C PRO A 38 -5.88 -2.34 -11.18
N GLU A 39 -6.53 -1.64 -10.24
CA GLU A 39 -7.76 -0.88 -10.47
C GLU A 39 -7.91 0.24 -9.42
N PRO A 40 -8.81 1.22 -9.65
CA PRO A 40 -9.03 2.30 -8.71
C PRO A 40 -9.50 1.78 -7.35
N GLY A 41 -8.90 2.29 -6.28
CA GLY A 41 -9.24 1.88 -4.92
C GLY A 41 -8.59 0.55 -4.49
N VAL A 42 -7.71 -0.05 -5.28
CA VAL A 42 -7.04 -1.33 -4.95
C VAL A 42 -5.53 -1.18 -5.13
N ALA A 43 -4.76 -1.73 -4.20
CA ALA A 43 -3.31 -1.82 -4.31
C ALA A 43 -2.82 -3.19 -3.82
N ARG A 44 -1.79 -3.72 -4.46
CA ARG A 44 -1.08 -4.93 -4.04
C ARG A 44 0.40 -4.65 -3.91
N ILE A 45 0.98 -5.02 -2.78
CA ILE A 45 2.43 -4.95 -2.59
C ILE A 45 2.93 -6.38 -2.44
N HIS A 46 3.76 -6.80 -3.38
CA HIS A 46 4.51 -8.04 -3.26
C HIS A 46 5.79 -7.74 -2.51
N PHE A 47 6.08 -8.46 -1.43
CA PHE A 47 7.30 -8.28 -0.67
C PHE A 47 7.83 -9.60 -0.09
N GLU A 48 9.13 -9.63 0.15
CA GLU A 48 9.80 -10.76 0.77
C GLU A 48 10.06 -10.49 2.24
N ILE A 49 9.81 -11.48 3.09
CA ILE A 49 10.30 -11.52 4.45
C ILE A 49 11.51 -12.45 4.52
N ASP A 50 12.58 -11.99 5.17
CA ASP A 50 13.69 -12.82 5.60
C ASP A 50 14.17 -12.41 7.00
N GLU A 51 15.22 -13.07 7.48
CA GLU A 51 15.74 -12.92 8.84
C GLU A 51 16.20 -11.49 9.18
N ARG A 52 16.54 -10.64 8.18
CA ARG A 52 16.89 -9.23 8.38
C ARG A 52 15.73 -8.43 8.98
N TYR A 53 14.51 -8.91 8.80
CA TYR A 53 13.29 -8.28 9.31
C TYR A 53 12.81 -8.88 10.62
N PHE A 54 13.54 -9.84 11.19
CA PHE A 54 13.09 -10.52 12.39
C PHE A 54 13.36 -9.71 13.66
N HIS A 55 12.45 -9.81 14.61
CA HIS A 55 12.72 -9.44 16.00
C HIS A 55 13.45 -10.58 16.72
N ALA A 56 13.92 -10.33 17.94
CA ALA A 56 14.72 -11.29 18.73
C ALA A 56 14.01 -12.64 19.05
N GLY A 57 12.72 -12.77 18.73
CA GLY A 57 11.95 -14.02 18.86
C GLY A 57 11.88 -14.86 17.58
N GLY A 58 12.60 -14.47 16.52
CA GLY A 58 12.76 -15.25 15.30
C GLY A 58 11.61 -15.15 14.29
N ALA A 59 10.76 -14.13 14.38
CA ALA A 59 9.68 -13.85 13.42
C ALA A 59 9.72 -12.38 12.98
N ALA A 60 8.99 -12.03 11.92
CA ALA A 60 8.96 -10.67 11.39
C ALA A 60 8.59 -9.63 12.47
N HIS A 61 9.36 -8.55 12.56
CA HIS A 61 9.08 -7.43 13.47
C HIS A 61 7.83 -6.67 13.02
N GLY A 62 7.10 -6.07 13.98
CA GLY A 62 5.89 -5.28 13.72
C GLY A 62 6.09 -4.12 12.72
N THR A 63 7.33 -3.68 12.50
CA THR A 63 7.69 -2.70 11.46
C THR A 63 7.31 -3.18 10.07
N SER A 64 7.59 -4.44 9.73
CA SER A 64 7.26 -4.98 8.41
C SER A 64 5.75 -5.04 8.21
N TYR A 65 5.02 -5.43 9.26
CA TYR A 65 3.56 -5.47 9.23
C TYR A 65 2.96 -4.10 9.01
N PHE A 66 3.29 -3.14 9.87
CA PHE A 66 2.73 -1.80 9.79
C PHE A 66 3.09 -1.13 8.47
N LYS A 67 4.36 -1.20 8.05
CA LYS A 67 4.80 -0.61 6.78
C LYS A 67 3.95 -1.12 5.60
N MET A 68 3.83 -2.43 5.45
CA MET A 68 3.17 -2.99 4.26
C MET A 68 1.66 -2.83 4.29
N LEU A 69 1.04 -2.89 5.48
CA LEU A 69 -0.39 -2.60 5.64
C LEU A 69 -0.71 -1.12 5.37
N ASP A 70 0.08 -0.20 5.92
CA ASP A 70 -0.11 1.25 5.71
C ASP A 70 0.12 1.62 4.25
N ASP A 71 1.22 1.17 3.63
CA ASP A 71 1.51 1.43 2.22
C ASP A 71 0.38 0.90 1.32
N ALA A 72 -0.08 -0.34 1.52
CA ALA A 72 -1.14 -0.92 0.68
C ALA A 72 -2.46 -0.13 0.81
N ALA A 73 -2.89 0.18 2.04
CA ALA A 73 -4.10 0.98 2.27
C ALA A 73 -3.94 2.42 1.74
N PHE A 74 -2.75 3.01 1.91
CA PHE A 74 -2.40 4.33 1.41
C PHE A 74 -2.54 4.40 -0.10
N TYR A 75 -1.89 3.49 -0.84
CA TYR A 75 -1.90 3.53 -2.31
C TYR A 75 -3.26 3.14 -2.88
N ALA A 76 -4.00 2.25 -2.20
CA ALA A 76 -5.41 2.00 -2.53
C ALA A 76 -6.22 3.30 -2.46
N ALA A 77 -6.07 4.10 -1.39
CA ALA A 77 -6.73 5.39 -1.29
C ALA A 77 -6.19 6.45 -2.27
N ASN A 78 -4.87 6.55 -2.45
CA ASN A 78 -4.25 7.58 -3.28
C ASN A 78 -4.49 7.32 -4.77
N SER A 79 -4.78 6.09 -5.20
CA SER A 79 -5.20 5.78 -6.58
C SER A 79 -6.48 6.52 -7.01
N LEU A 80 -7.31 6.95 -6.05
CA LEU A 80 -8.52 7.75 -6.29
C LEU A 80 -8.24 9.28 -6.24
N VAL A 81 -6.99 9.67 -6.05
CA VAL A 81 -6.55 11.06 -5.84
C VAL A 81 -5.34 11.38 -6.70
N SER A 82 -5.59 11.94 -7.89
CA SER A 82 -4.55 12.17 -8.90
C SER A 82 -3.73 13.46 -8.73
N ASP A 83 -4.16 14.38 -7.85
CA ASP A 83 -3.55 15.71 -7.71
C ASP A 83 -2.73 15.90 -6.42
N ARG A 84 -3.07 15.20 -5.33
CA ARG A 84 -2.46 15.38 -4.00
C ARG A 84 -1.94 14.08 -3.41
N PHE A 85 -0.84 14.22 -2.67
CA PHE A 85 -0.37 13.17 -1.78
C PHE A 85 -1.30 13.06 -0.57
N LEU A 86 -1.59 11.85 -0.13
CA LEU A 86 -2.32 11.63 1.12
C LEU A 86 -1.38 11.61 2.32
N LEU A 87 -1.92 11.62 3.54
CA LEU A 87 -1.17 11.45 4.77
C LEU A 87 -1.95 10.55 5.71
N THR A 88 -1.32 9.52 6.25
CA THR A 88 -1.90 8.67 7.31
C THR A 88 -2.12 9.51 8.57
N THR A 89 -3.35 9.53 9.08
CA THR A 89 -3.70 10.22 10.33
C THR A 89 -4.00 9.26 11.47
N ALA A 90 -4.46 8.06 11.13
CA ALA A 90 -4.67 6.98 12.08
C ALA A 90 -4.56 5.64 11.36
N PHE A 91 -4.04 4.64 12.05
CA PHE A 91 -4.00 3.27 11.56
C PHE A 91 -4.15 2.31 12.74
N ASN A 92 -5.03 1.32 12.59
CA ASN A 92 -5.19 0.24 13.56
C ASN A 92 -4.90 -1.08 12.86
N LEU A 93 -4.20 -1.99 13.53
CA LEU A 93 -3.88 -3.32 13.00
C LEU A 93 -4.21 -4.43 14.00
N LEU A 94 -4.59 -5.58 13.45
CA LEU A 94 -4.79 -6.84 14.14
C LEU A 94 -3.80 -7.86 13.56
N LEU A 95 -2.95 -8.42 14.42
CA LEU A 95 -1.99 -9.48 14.07
C LEU A 95 -2.59 -10.82 14.48
N THR A 96 -2.79 -11.72 13.53
CA THR A 96 -3.46 -13.02 13.78
C THR A 96 -2.45 -14.16 13.89
N LYS A 97 -1.32 -14.08 13.18
CA LYS A 97 -0.23 -15.06 13.27
C LYS A 97 1.14 -14.48 12.92
N PRO A 98 2.24 -15.08 13.41
CA PRO A 98 3.59 -14.67 13.04
C PRO A 98 3.90 -14.98 11.58
N LEU A 99 4.56 -14.05 10.90
CA LEU A 99 5.15 -14.23 9.58
C LEU A 99 6.60 -14.71 9.76
N ARG A 100 6.96 -15.74 8.99
CA ARG A 100 8.32 -16.25 8.84
C ARG A 100 8.86 -15.81 7.47
N SER A 101 10.04 -16.30 7.12
CA SER A 101 10.65 -16.03 5.83
C SER A 101 9.79 -16.56 4.70
N GLY A 102 9.72 -15.82 3.60
CA GLY A 102 8.96 -16.18 2.42
C GLY A 102 8.21 -15.00 1.81
N PRO A 103 7.52 -15.25 0.68
CA PRO A 103 6.77 -14.23 -0.02
C PRO A 103 5.49 -13.88 0.74
N VAL A 104 5.16 -12.60 0.75
CA VAL A 104 3.93 -12.08 1.35
C VAL A 104 3.32 -11.03 0.40
N ILE A 105 1.99 -11.01 0.36
CA ILE A 105 1.22 -10.02 -0.40
C ILE A 105 0.47 -9.14 0.59
N ALA A 106 0.70 -7.82 0.54
CA ALA A 106 -0.17 -6.86 1.19
C ALA A 106 -1.23 -6.37 0.19
N GLU A 107 -2.51 -6.60 0.48
CA GLU A 107 -3.61 -6.13 -0.35
C GLU A 107 -4.35 -5.01 0.36
N GLY A 108 -4.45 -3.85 -0.28
CA GLY A 108 -5.16 -2.68 0.20
C GLY A 108 -6.43 -2.43 -0.61
N ARG A 109 -7.49 -1.98 0.07
CA ARG A 109 -8.77 -1.63 -0.54
C ARG A 109 -9.36 -0.38 0.08
N TRP A 110 -9.73 0.59 -0.75
CA TRP A 110 -10.51 1.74 -0.33
C TRP A 110 -11.91 1.30 0.10
N ILE A 111 -12.38 1.83 1.23
CA ILE A 111 -13.67 1.49 1.83
C ILE A 111 -14.67 2.61 1.69
N SER A 112 -14.26 3.82 2.07
CA SER A 112 -15.13 5.00 2.04
C SER A 112 -14.32 6.28 2.08
N GLY A 113 -14.97 7.40 1.80
CA GLY A 113 -14.33 8.70 1.90
C GLY A 113 -15.13 9.79 1.24
N GLN A 114 -15.02 11.00 1.78
CA GLN A 114 -15.63 12.19 1.22
C GLN A 114 -14.66 13.37 1.36
N ARG A 115 -14.50 14.12 0.26
CA ARG A 115 -13.73 15.38 0.16
C ARG A 115 -12.27 15.28 0.64
N ARG A 116 -12.04 15.22 1.96
CA ARG A 116 -10.73 15.34 2.59
C ARG A 116 -10.25 14.09 3.32
N VAL A 117 -11.15 13.18 3.70
CA VAL A 117 -10.83 11.99 4.50
C VAL A 117 -11.16 10.73 3.71
N PHE A 118 -10.22 9.79 3.71
CA PHE A 118 -10.29 8.50 3.02
C PHE A 118 -10.04 7.41 4.05
N VAL A 119 -10.83 6.34 3.97
CA VAL A 119 -10.68 5.16 4.82
C VAL A 119 -10.40 3.98 3.90
N ALA A 120 -9.33 3.25 4.18
CA ALA A 120 -8.96 2.05 3.45
C ALA A 120 -8.57 0.94 4.45
N GLU A 121 -8.79 -0.30 4.06
CA GLU A 121 -8.32 -1.47 4.79
C GLU A 121 -7.15 -2.12 4.05
N ALA A 122 -6.37 -2.92 4.75
CA ALA A 122 -5.38 -3.78 4.15
C ALA A 122 -5.27 -5.12 4.90
N ARG A 123 -4.75 -6.14 4.21
CA ARG A 123 -4.45 -7.46 4.76
C ARG A 123 -3.10 -7.97 4.25
N LEU A 124 -2.41 -8.78 5.06
CA LEU A 124 -1.21 -9.50 4.68
C LEU A 124 -1.55 -10.97 4.47
N ILE A 125 -1.26 -11.49 3.29
CA ILE A 125 -1.47 -12.88 2.89
C ILE A 125 -0.11 -13.53 2.69
N ASP A 126 0.14 -14.64 3.37
CA ASP A 126 1.39 -15.39 3.23
C ASP A 126 1.35 -16.36 2.02
N GLU A 127 2.44 -17.11 1.85
CA GLU A 127 2.60 -18.07 0.75
C GLU A 127 1.54 -19.19 0.72
N SER A 128 0.91 -19.52 1.85
CA SER A 128 -0.15 -20.53 1.91
C SER A 128 -1.52 -19.97 1.54
N GLY A 129 -1.61 -18.65 1.33
CA GLY A 129 -2.86 -17.95 1.05
C GLY A 129 -3.64 -17.57 2.31
N GLU A 130 -3.02 -17.66 3.49
CA GLU A 130 -3.67 -17.35 4.76
C GLU A 130 -3.38 -15.92 5.22
N GLU A 131 -4.38 -15.28 5.82
CA GLU A 131 -4.25 -13.93 6.37
C GLU A 131 -3.44 -13.95 7.69
N ALA A 132 -2.33 -13.21 7.70
CA ALA A 132 -1.46 -13.08 8.87
C ALA A 132 -1.71 -11.81 9.69
N ALA A 133 -2.27 -10.79 9.05
CA ALA A 133 -2.65 -9.54 9.70
C ALA A 133 -3.63 -8.76 8.83
N ARG A 134 -4.36 -7.85 9.46
CA ARG A 134 -5.16 -6.84 8.77
C ARG A 134 -5.10 -5.50 9.47
N GLY A 135 -5.46 -4.44 8.77
CA GLY A 135 -5.55 -3.11 9.35
C GLY A 135 -6.52 -2.20 8.63
N THR A 136 -6.82 -1.08 9.27
CA THR A 136 -7.67 -0.01 8.74
C THR A 136 -6.98 1.32 8.99
N GLY A 137 -6.78 2.07 7.91
CA GLY A 137 -6.15 3.37 7.90
C GLY A 137 -7.13 4.48 7.54
N THR A 138 -6.91 5.64 8.15
CA THR A 138 -7.53 6.91 7.80
C THR A 138 -6.48 7.82 7.20
N PHE A 139 -6.76 8.36 6.02
CA PHE A 139 -5.84 9.17 5.24
C PHE A 139 -6.48 10.52 4.91
N MET A 140 -5.69 11.58 4.93
CA MET A 140 -6.13 12.94 4.59
C MET A 140 -5.40 13.49 3.38
N ARG A 141 -6.10 14.25 2.54
CA ARG A 141 -5.45 15.03 1.47
C ARG A 141 -4.49 16.06 2.07
N SER A 142 -3.23 16.02 1.64
CA SER A 142 -2.24 17.04 1.97
C SER A 142 -2.33 18.26 1.04
N ARG A 143 -1.44 19.23 1.26
CA ARG A 143 -1.19 20.33 0.30
C ARG A 143 -0.13 19.97 -0.76
N ILE A 144 0.52 18.83 -0.64
CA ILE A 144 1.64 18.41 -1.50
C ILE A 144 1.08 17.92 -2.83
N ALA A 145 1.49 18.55 -3.93
CA ALA A 145 1.11 18.13 -5.27
C ALA A 145 1.92 16.90 -5.69
N LEU A 146 1.24 15.84 -6.17
CA LEU A 146 1.92 14.64 -6.65
C LEU A 146 2.87 14.95 -7.80
N ALA A 147 2.46 15.83 -8.73
CA ALA A 147 3.27 16.23 -9.89
C ALA A 147 4.62 16.88 -9.54
N GLY A 148 4.83 17.29 -8.28
CA GLY A 148 6.11 17.83 -7.79
C GLY A 148 7.02 16.80 -7.14
N LEU A 149 6.54 15.58 -6.89
CA LEU A 149 7.31 14.56 -6.16
C LEU A 149 8.28 13.81 -7.10
N PRO A 150 9.54 13.59 -6.67
CA PRO A 150 10.44 12.68 -7.35
C PRO A 150 9.81 11.30 -7.50
N GLY A 151 9.93 10.69 -8.70
CA GLY A 151 9.36 9.38 -8.99
C GLY A 151 7.90 9.38 -9.45
N TYR A 152 7.12 10.44 -9.20
CA TYR A 152 5.73 10.49 -9.70
C TYR A 152 5.63 10.92 -11.17
N ARG A 153 6.61 11.68 -11.68
CA ARG A 153 6.65 12.00 -13.11
C ARG A 153 7.07 10.76 -13.88
N ALA A 154 6.28 10.37 -14.88
CA ALA A 154 6.76 9.47 -15.91
C ALA A 154 8.03 10.07 -16.54
N ALA A 155 9.05 9.25 -16.71
CA ALA A 155 10.21 9.60 -17.54
C ALA A 155 9.77 9.78 -19.00
#